data_AF-A0A4Q2Z675-F1
#
_entry.id   AF-A0A4Q2Z675-F1
#
_cell.length_a   1.000
_cell.length_b   1.000
_cell.length_c   1.000
_cell.angle_alpha   90.00
_cell.angle_beta   90.00
_cell.angle_gamma   90.00
#
_symmetry.space_group_name_H-M   'P 1'
#
loop_
_entity.id
_entity.type
_entity.pdbx_description
1 polymer ?
#
loop_
_entity_poly.entity_id
_entity_poly.type
_entity_poly.pdbx_seq_one_letter_code
_entity_poly.pdbx_strand_id
1 'polypeptide(L)'
;YTGRKLAPGEGNIDHVVPRSRGGASSWENCVLSHRSVNEKKADRLPQEAGLRLLRKPNVPRALPATALIRNPHGIRDWQRFLMSNGGNAA
;
A
#
# COMPACT_ATOMS: atom_id res chain seq x y z
N TYR A 1 -7.92 -7.76 -7.35
CA TYR A 1 -8.52 -9.02 -7.85
C TYR A 1 -9.39 -8.85 -9.09
N THR A 2 -10.39 -7.97 -9.07
CA THR A 2 -11.43 -7.91 -10.11
C THR A 2 -11.19 -6.89 -11.22
N GLY A 3 -10.37 -5.85 -10.98
CA GLY A 3 -10.08 -4.79 -11.94
C GLY A 3 -11.14 -3.69 -11.99
N ARG A 4 -12.25 -3.88 -11.27
CA ARG A 4 -13.29 -2.87 -11.07
C ARG A 4 -12.73 -1.68 -10.28
N LYS A 5 -13.07 -0.46 -10.70
CA LYS A 5 -12.83 0.77 -9.93
C LYS A 5 -13.76 0.81 -8.71
N LEU A 6 -13.21 1.15 -7.55
CA LEU A 6 -13.94 1.19 -6.29
C LEU A 6 -14.30 2.63 -5.94
N ALA A 7 -15.53 2.85 -5.46
CA ALA A 7 -15.92 4.12 -4.87
C ALA A 7 -15.40 4.24 -3.42
N PRO A 8 -15.35 5.44 -2.84
CA PRO A 8 -15.03 5.62 -1.42
C PRO A 8 -15.91 4.74 -0.53
N GLY A 9 -15.30 4.02 0.42
CA GLY A 9 -15.99 3.13 1.36
C GLY A 9 -16.21 1.68 0.88
N GLU A 10 -16.09 1.40 -0.42
CA GLU A 10 -16.24 0.03 -0.97
C GLU A 10 -14.98 -0.83 -0.79
N GLY A 11 -13.82 -0.18 -0.75
CA GLY A 11 -12.52 -0.83 -0.70
C GLY A 11 -11.94 -0.93 0.71
N ASN A 12 -11.15 -1.97 0.94
CA ASN A 12 -10.26 -2.10 2.09
C ASN A 12 -8.91 -2.69 1.67
N ILE A 13 -7.95 -2.67 2.60
CA ILE A 13 -6.65 -3.31 2.42
C ILE A 13 -6.79 -4.81 2.70
N ASP A 14 -6.34 -5.62 1.76
CA ASP A 14 -6.18 -7.07 1.90
C ASP A 14 -4.70 -7.44 1.91
N HIS A 15 -4.35 -8.40 2.76
CA HIS A 15 -3.02 -9.00 2.81
C HIS A 15 -2.99 -10.25 1.92
N VAL A 16 -2.19 -10.23 0.85
CA VAL A 16 -2.05 -11.33 -0.11
C VAL A 16 -1.76 -12.64 0.62
N VAL A 17 -0.72 -12.65 1.45
CA VAL A 17 -0.54 -13.65 2.51
C VAL A 17 -1.26 -13.13 3.76
N PRO A 18 -2.28 -13.83 4.28
CA PRO A 18 -3.01 -13.40 5.46
C PRO A 18 -2.11 -13.21 6.69
N ARG A 19 -2.44 -12.25 7.56
CA ARG A 19 -1.71 -12.02 8.81
C ARG A 19 -1.68 -13.25 9.72
N SER A 20 -2.79 -14.01 9.77
CA SER A 20 -2.88 -15.27 10.52
C SER A 20 -1.89 -16.34 10.03
N ARG A 21 -1.37 -16.19 8.81
CA ARG A 21 -0.35 -17.06 8.21
C ARG A 21 1.02 -16.39 8.11
N GLY A 22 1.28 -15.36 8.93
CA GLY A 22 2.56 -14.68 8.99
C GLY A 22 2.78 -13.60 7.91
N GLY A 23 1.75 -13.22 7.16
CA GLY A 23 1.87 -12.16 6.17
C GLY A 23 2.14 -10.79 6.78
N ALA A 24 3.22 -10.12 6.32
CA ALA A 24 3.61 -8.81 6.79
C ALA A 24 2.67 -7.70 6.29
N SER A 25 2.58 -6.58 7.03
CA SER A 25 1.96 -5.35 6.52
C SER A 25 2.99 -4.55 5.74
N SER A 26 3.22 -4.92 4.48
CA SER A 26 4.21 -4.30 3.59
C SER A 26 3.64 -3.97 2.21
N TRP A 27 4.36 -3.16 1.43
CA TRP A 27 4.00 -2.81 0.06
C TRP A 27 3.91 -4.04 -0.87
N GLU A 28 4.65 -5.10 -0.58
CA GLU A 28 4.72 -6.34 -1.35
C GLU A 28 3.63 -7.34 -0.94
N ASN A 29 2.86 -7.05 0.10
CA ASN A 29 1.83 -7.95 0.61
C ASN A 29 0.45 -7.30 0.72
N CYS A 30 0.34 -5.96 0.71
CA CYS A 30 -0.93 -5.26 0.81
C CYS A 30 -1.47 -4.85 -0.56
N VAL A 31 -2.75 -5.10 -0.81
CA VAL A 31 -3.47 -4.67 -2.02
C VAL A 31 -4.80 -4.03 -1.68
N LEU A 32 -5.30 -3.16 -2.56
CA LEU A 32 -6.67 -2.67 -2.48
C LEU A 32 -7.64 -3.74 -3.03
N SER A 33 -8.67 -4.06 -2.27
CA SER A 33 -9.71 -5.01 -2.64
C SER A 33 -11.11 -4.46 -2.32
N HIS A 34 -12.11 -4.89 -3.08
CA HIS A 34 -13.51 -4.67 -2.69
C HIS A 34 -13.81 -5.49 -1.43
N ARG A 35 -14.58 -4.94 -0.50
CA ARG A 35 -14.85 -5.57 0.80
C ARG A 35 -15.33 -7.02 0.68
N SER A 36 -16.36 -7.27 -0.14
CA SER A 36 -16.88 -8.64 -0.32
C SER A 36 -15.89 -9.63 -0.95
N VAL A 37 -14.96 -9.14 -1.78
CA VAL A 37 -13.92 -9.98 -2.37
C VAL A 37 -12.84 -10.31 -1.33
N ASN A 38 -12.49 -9.33 -0.49
CA ASN A 38 -11.60 -9.53 0.64
C ASN A 38 -12.21 -10.51 1.66
N GLU A 39 -13.48 -10.33 2.02
CA GLU A 39 -14.23 -11.25 2.89
C GLU A 39 -14.30 -12.65 2.31
N LYS A 40 -14.53 -12.78 0.99
CA LYS A 40 -14.46 -14.07 0.30
C LYS A 40 -13.07 -14.70 0.41
N LYS A 41 -11.99 -13.93 0.29
CA LYS A 41 -10.62 -14.45 0.45
C LYS A 41 -10.37 -14.90 1.90
N ALA A 42 -10.79 -14.10 2.89
CA ALA A 42 -10.59 -14.33 4.31
C ALA A 42 -9.11 -14.64 4.64
N ASP A 43 -8.88 -15.70 5.40
CA ASP A 43 -7.58 -16.20 5.85
C ASP A 43 -6.91 -17.15 4.85
N ARG A 44 -7.33 -17.12 3.58
CA ARG A 44 -6.78 -17.93 2.50
C ARG A 44 -5.81 -17.15 1.63
N LEU A 45 -4.92 -17.88 0.96
CA LEU A 45 -4.15 -17.35 -0.17
C LEU A 45 -5.10 -17.06 -1.35
N PRO A 46 -4.77 -16.14 -2.26
CA PRO A 46 -5.62 -15.84 -3.40
C PRO A 46 -6.01 -17.09 -4.19
N GLN A 47 -5.05 -17.97 -4.47
CA GLN A 47 -5.24 -19.20 -5.24
C GLN A 47 -6.23 -20.16 -4.56
N GLU A 48 -6.16 -20.30 -3.24
CA GLU A 48 -7.07 -21.12 -2.43
C GLU A 48 -8.52 -20.57 -2.45
N ALA A 49 -8.69 -19.27 -2.67
CA ALA A 49 -9.99 -18.62 -2.79
C ALA A 49 -10.50 -18.53 -4.25
N GLY A 50 -9.79 -19.12 -5.21
CA GLY A 50 -10.09 -18.99 -6.64
C GLY A 50 -9.85 -17.57 -7.18
N LEU A 51 -8.99 -16.80 -6.52
CA LEU A 51 -8.61 -15.44 -6.88
C LEU A 51 -7.20 -15.41 -7.47
N ARG A 52 -6.95 -14.38 -8.29
CA ARG A 52 -5.62 -14.08 -8.78
C ARG A 52 -5.33 -12.59 -8.67
N LEU A 53 -4.08 -12.26 -8.40
CA LEU A 53 -3.63 -10.88 -8.47
C LEU A 53 -3.56 -10.44 -9.94
N LEU A 54 -4.07 -9.24 -10.21
CA LEU A 54 -3.97 -8.62 -11.54
C LEU A 54 -2.59 -7.99 -11.76
N ARG A 55 -1.94 -7.60 -10.67
CA ARG A 55 -0.60 -7.02 -10.63
C ARG A 55 0.06 -7.45 -9.33
N LYS A 56 1.35 -7.76 -9.38
CA LYS A 56 2.15 -8.01 -8.18
C LYS A 56 2.29 -6.70 -7.38
N PRO A 57 1.94 -6.68 -6.08
CA PRO A 57 2.14 -5.51 -5.24
C PRO A 57 3.64 -5.26 -5.02
N ASN A 58 4.04 -4.00 -5.02
CA ASN A 58 5.41 -3.56 -4.84
C ASN A 58 5.47 -2.13 -4.31
N VAL A 59 6.65 -1.70 -3.86
CA VAL A 59 6.89 -0.32 -3.46
C VAL A 59 6.58 0.63 -4.61
N PRO A 60 5.77 1.69 -4.38
CA PRO A 60 5.52 2.71 -5.39
C PRO A 60 6.83 3.42 -5.76
N ARG A 61 6.99 3.73 -7.04
CA ARG A 61 8.14 4.54 -7.49
C ARG A 61 8.07 5.92 -6.87
N ALA A 62 9.21 6.42 -6.40
CA ALA A 62 9.33 7.81 -6.01
C ALA A 62 8.98 8.70 -7.21
N LEU A 63 8.14 9.72 -6.99
CA LEU A 63 7.82 10.71 -8.00
C LEU A 63 8.81 11.88 -7.83
N PRO A 64 9.47 12.39 -8.89
CA PRO A 64 10.41 13.50 -8.76
C PRO A 64 9.86 14.71 -7.99
N ALA A 65 8.56 14.99 -8.14
CA ALA A 65 7.88 16.06 -7.42
C ALA A 65 7.90 15.90 -5.89
N THR A 66 8.07 14.69 -5.32
CA THR A 66 8.15 14.52 -3.86
C THR A 66 9.39 15.18 -3.26
N ALA A 67 10.47 15.33 -4.04
CA ALA A 67 11.66 16.06 -3.63
C ALA A 67 11.43 17.59 -3.53
N LEU A 68 10.31 18.09 -4.07
CA LEU A 68 9.92 19.50 -4.00
C LEU A 68 8.98 19.80 -2.82
N ILE A 69 8.53 18.79 -2.06
CA ILE A 69 7.69 19.01 -0.88
C ILE A 69 8.50 19.80 0.16
N ARG A 70 7.89 20.86 0.71
CA ARG A 70 8.50 21.75 1.73
C ARG A 70 7.55 21.89 2.91
N ASN A 71 8.10 22.20 4.07
CA ASN A 71 7.36 22.53 5.29
C ASN A 71 7.63 24.00 5.68
N PRO A 72 7.04 24.96 4.94
CA PRO A 72 7.35 26.38 5.11
C PRO A 72 6.95 26.92 6.50
N HIS A 73 5.96 26.31 7.13
CA HIS A 73 5.47 26.69 8.46
C HIS A 73 6.22 26.02 9.61
N GLY A 74 7.25 25.22 9.33
CA GLY A 74 8.08 24.60 10.37
C GLY A 74 7.33 23.63 11.29
N ILE A 75 6.25 22.99 10.81
CA ILE A 75 5.46 22.04 11.60
C ILE A 75 6.34 20.83 11.95
N ARG A 76 6.72 20.70 13.22
CA ARG A 76 7.67 19.67 13.68
C ARG A 76 7.27 18.26 13.28
N ASP A 77 5.98 17.92 13.41
CA ASP A 77 5.46 16.58 13.12
C ASP A 77 5.58 16.18 11.64
N TRP A 78 5.78 17.15 10.76
CA TRP A 78 5.93 16.91 9.33
C TRP A 78 7.37 16.57 8.93
N GLN A 79 8.36 16.84 9.78
CA GLN A 79 9.78 16.59 9.48
C GLN A 79 10.04 15.13 9.10
N ARG A 80 9.38 14.17 9.75
CA ARG A 80 9.52 12.73 9.48
C ARG A 80 8.98 12.27 8.12
N PHE A 81 8.13 13.07 7.47
CA PHE A 81 7.52 12.73 6.18
C PHE A 81 8.25 13.40 5.01
N LEU A 82 9.08 14.39 5.29
CA LEU A 82 9.93 14.99 4.28
C LEU A 82 11.13 14.07 4.07
N MET A 83 11.47 13.83 2.81
CA MET A 83 12.75 13.21 2.51
C MET A 83 13.83 14.13 3.05
N SER A 84 14.68 13.63 3.95
CA SER A 84 15.91 14.33 4.30
C SER A 84 16.62 14.62 2.99
N ASN A 85 16.70 15.89 2.60
CA ASN A 85 17.56 16.28 1.50
C ASN A 85 18.96 15.88 1.97
N GLY A 86 19.46 14.74 1.49
CA GLY A 86 20.87 14.37 1.59
C GLY A 86 21.67 15.38 0.79
N GLY A 87 21.83 16.56 1.35
CA GLY A 87 22.85 17.51 0.96
C GLY A 87 24.15 16.96 1.52
N ASN A 88 24.94 16.40 0.60
CA ASN A 88 26.40 16.39 0.64
C ASN A 88 26.94 17.47 1.60
N ALA A 89 27.51 17.05 2.73
CA ALA A 89 28.44 17.86 3.49
C ALA A 89 29.77 17.11 3.42
N ALA A 90 30.78 17.86 2.98
CA ALA A 90 32.16 17.46 2.78
C ALA A 90 32.80 16.80 4.01
#